data_AF-X0UNS0-F1
#
_entry.id   AF-X0UNS0-F1
#
_cell.length_a   1.000
_cell.length_b   1.000
_cell.length_c   1.000
_cell.angle_alpha   90.00
_cell.angle_beta   90.00
_cell.angle_gamma   90.00
#
_symmetry.space_group_name_H-M   'P 1'
#
loop_
_entity.id
_entity.type
_entity.pdbx_description
1 polymer ?
#
loop_
_entity_poly.entity_id
_entity_poly.type
_entity_poly.pdbx_seq_one_letter_code
_entity_poly.pdbx_strand_id
1 'polypeptide(L)'
;CRIRPWIEAKGIQRLLFLSDCRENGVEPIVCQGTPFVSEPEGQLIEMALALGKERAVRRAQSGAKQGLEDRVRLKGLPPTMKAPYGYQWKDSMLVPNQNYDNACLLWEMALKWFKIRHIGKELYRMGIASPKGKSTWQPSSIITILNNPAYAGRIAVLRYERVEPKQRRKDTYGKTTARMKPKKDWQYLENLVEEPIITWEQYMAVQERLELNRKYASRNAKRNYLLRGLIECQLCHRHYYGVKRTDQKPAYVCSNAWAQVYGKKCQAKSISCHVIEEEVKSKIR
;
A
#
# COMPACT_ATOMS: atom_id res chain seq x y z
N CYS A 1 17.73 -40.37 -8.86
CA CYS A 1 17.02 -39.12 -9.18
C CYS A 1 16.29 -38.58 -7.95
N ARG A 2 16.58 -37.35 -7.49
CA ARG A 2 15.77 -36.69 -6.44
C ARG A 2 14.48 -36.19 -7.10
N ILE A 3 13.42 -37.00 -7.02
CA ILE A 3 12.07 -36.60 -7.43
C ILE A 3 11.59 -35.50 -6.47
N ARG A 4 11.06 -34.40 -7.03
CA ARG A 4 10.58 -33.25 -6.25
C ARG A 4 9.45 -33.69 -5.30
N PRO A 5 9.43 -33.26 -4.03
CA PRO A 5 8.52 -33.84 -3.01
C PRO A 5 7.03 -33.44 -3.12
N TRP A 6 6.61 -32.68 -4.14
CA TRP A 6 5.31 -32.02 -4.10
C TRP A 6 4.63 -32.06 -5.47
N ILE A 7 3.98 -33.18 -5.74
CA ILE A 7 2.83 -33.18 -6.66
C ILE A 7 1.73 -32.47 -5.89
N GLU A 8 1.26 -31.33 -6.42
CA GLU A 8 0.11 -30.62 -5.85
C GLU A 8 -1.01 -31.64 -5.62
N ALA A 9 -1.53 -31.69 -4.40
CA ALA A 9 -2.57 -32.62 -4.00
C ALA A 9 -3.93 -32.26 -4.62
N LYS A 10 -4.01 -32.26 -5.95
CA LYS A 10 -5.24 -32.55 -6.67
C LYS A 10 -5.32 -34.07 -6.72
N GLY A 11 -6.37 -34.67 -6.17
CA GLY A 11 -6.53 -36.14 -6.14
C GLY A 11 -6.27 -36.80 -7.49
N ILE A 12 -6.65 -36.12 -8.58
CA ILE A 12 -6.41 -36.55 -9.97
C ILE A 12 -4.92 -36.62 -10.33
N GLN A 13 -4.10 -35.64 -9.92
CA GLN A 13 -2.66 -35.63 -10.23
C GLN A 13 -1.91 -36.74 -9.49
N ARG A 14 -2.38 -37.13 -8.30
CA ARG A 14 -1.86 -38.27 -7.55
C ARG A 14 -2.17 -39.59 -8.24
N LEU A 15 -3.38 -39.79 -8.76
CA LEU A 15 -3.74 -41.00 -9.50
C LEU A 15 -2.95 -41.14 -10.80
N LEU A 16 -2.78 -40.05 -11.55
CA LEU A 16 -1.94 -40.03 -12.76
C LEU A 16 -0.49 -40.43 -12.43
N PHE A 17 0.08 -39.85 -11.37
CA PHE A 17 1.42 -40.22 -10.92
C PHE A 17 1.56 -41.69 -10.54
N LEU A 18 0.57 -42.26 -9.83
CA LEU A 18 0.57 -43.69 -9.50
C LEU A 18 0.41 -44.58 -10.74
N SER A 19 -0.34 -44.14 -11.75
CA SER A 19 -0.42 -44.81 -13.06
C SER A 19 0.94 -44.80 -13.75
N ASP A 20 1.57 -43.62 -13.85
CA ASP A 20 2.89 -43.46 -14.47
C ASP A 20 3.95 -44.33 -13.77
N CYS A 21 3.94 -44.38 -12.43
CA CYS A 21 4.84 -45.24 -11.68
C CYS A 21 4.65 -46.73 -12.02
N ARG A 22 3.39 -47.21 -12.10
CA ARG A 22 3.09 -48.60 -12.47
C ARG A 22 3.53 -48.93 -13.89
N GLU A 23 3.27 -48.05 -14.85
CA GLU A 23 3.67 -48.21 -16.25
C GLU A 23 5.19 -48.31 -16.41
N ASN A 24 5.95 -47.68 -15.53
CA ASN A 24 7.41 -47.71 -15.54
C ASN A 24 8.02 -48.73 -14.55
N GLY A 25 7.20 -49.59 -13.93
CA GLY A 25 7.67 -50.61 -12.98
C GLY A 25 8.28 -50.03 -11.69
N VAL A 26 7.90 -48.81 -11.32
CA VAL A 26 8.38 -48.12 -10.11
C VAL A 26 7.33 -48.27 -9.01
N GLU A 27 7.75 -48.76 -7.83
CA GLU A 27 6.87 -48.85 -6.66
C GLU A 27 7.08 -47.64 -5.73
N PRO A 28 6.07 -46.75 -5.58
CA PRO A 28 6.19 -45.58 -4.74
C PRO A 28 5.98 -45.94 -3.26
N ILE A 29 6.91 -45.54 -2.40
CA ILE A 29 6.82 -45.76 -0.94
C ILE A 29 6.31 -44.48 -0.26
N VAL A 30 5.26 -44.61 0.55
CA VAL A 30 4.73 -43.49 1.36
C VAL A 30 5.54 -43.37 2.66
N CYS A 31 6.36 -42.32 2.79
CA CYS A 31 7.09 -42.07 4.02
C CYS A 31 6.23 -41.44 5.13
N GLN A 32 5.13 -40.78 4.78
CA GLN A 32 4.19 -40.14 5.72
C GLN A 32 2.75 -40.19 5.19
N GLY A 33 1.83 -40.79 5.97
CA GLY A 33 0.41 -40.91 5.64
C GLY A 33 -0.05 -42.35 5.43
N THR A 34 -1.29 -42.53 4.98
CA THR A 34 -1.86 -43.85 4.69
C THR A 34 -1.11 -44.50 3.51
N PRO A 35 -0.76 -45.81 3.60
CA PRO A 35 -0.17 -46.55 2.48
C PRO A 35 -1.07 -46.49 1.24
N PHE A 36 -0.47 -46.53 0.05
CA PHE A 36 -1.24 -46.64 -1.18
C PHE A 36 -2.02 -47.96 -1.19
N VAL A 37 -3.34 -47.87 -1.24
CA VAL A 37 -4.18 -49.04 -1.48
C VAL A 37 -4.19 -49.30 -2.98
N SER A 38 -3.71 -50.47 -3.39
CA SER A 38 -3.57 -50.87 -4.80
C SER A 38 -4.93 -51.15 -5.47
N GLU A 39 -5.93 -51.49 -4.67
CA GLU A 39 -7.29 -51.81 -5.11
C GLU A 39 -8.02 -50.56 -5.64
N PRO A 40 -8.79 -50.67 -6.74
CA PRO A 40 -9.56 -49.56 -7.32
C PRO A 40 -10.45 -48.83 -6.31
N GLU A 41 -11.08 -49.57 -5.40
CA GLU A 41 -11.96 -49.07 -4.34
C GLU A 41 -11.18 -48.19 -3.34
N GLY A 42 -9.97 -48.60 -2.97
CA GLY A 42 -9.09 -47.84 -2.10
C GLY A 42 -8.62 -46.54 -2.74
N GLN A 43 -8.29 -46.56 -4.04
CA GLN A 43 -7.93 -45.37 -4.81
C GLN A 43 -9.10 -44.36 -4.89
N LEU A 44 -10.33 -44.85 -5.01
CA LEU A 44 -11.54 -44.02 -4.99
C LEU A 44 -11.75 -43.34 -3.62
N ILE A 45 -11.59 -44.08 -2.52
CA ILE A 45 -11.72 -43.54 -1.16
C ILE A 45 -10.66 -42.45 -0.90
N GLU A 46 -9.40 -42.69 -1.28
CA GLU A 46 -8.35 -41.68 -1.17
C GLU A 46 -8.69 -40.41 -1.95
N MET A 47 -9.19 -40.55 -3.18
CA MET A 47 -9.60 -39.42 -4.00
C MET A 47 -10.76 -38.64 -3.35
N ALA A 48 -11.75 -39.35 -2.82
CA ALA A 48 -12.88 -38.73 -2.11
C ALA A 48 -12.42 -37.96 -0.86
N LEU A 49 -11.49 -38.52 -0.08
CA LEU A 49 -10.90 -37.85 1.09
C LEU A 49 -10.08 -36.61 0.68
N ALA A 50 -9.29 -36.70 -0.39
CA ALA A 50 -8.52 -35.58 -0.91
C ALA A 50 -9.42 -34.43 -1.39
N LEU A 51 -10.46 -34.74 -2.16
CA LEU A 51 -11.48 -33.77 -2.61
C LEU A 51 -12.25 -33.18 -1.42
N GLY A 52 -12.58 -34.00 -0.43
CA GLY A 52 -13.23 -33.56 0.81
C GLY A 52 -12.37 -32.55 1.57
N LYS A 53 -11.07 -32.84 1.75
CA LYS A 53 -10.10 -31.94 2.38
C LYS A 53 -9.93 -30.64 1.60
N GLU A 54 -9.82 -30.71 0.28
CA GLU A 54 -9.72 -29.54 -0.59
C GLU A 54 -10.96 -28.64 -0.46
N ARG A 55 -12.16 -29.22 -0.46
CA ARG A 55 -13.41 -28.49 -0.22
C ARG A 55 -13.48 -27.88 1.18
N ALA A 56 -13.05 -28.60 2.22
CA ALA A 56 -13.02 -28.10 3.59
C ALA A 56 -12.09 -26.87 3.73
N VAL A 57 -10.89 -26.93 3.14
CA VAL A 57 -9.95 -25.80 3.12
C VAL A 57 -10.54 -24.60 2.37
N ARG A 58 -11.15 -24.81 1.20
CA ARG A 58 -11.84 -23.74 0.46
C ARG A 58 -12.96 -23.11 1.28
N ARG A 59 -13.81 -23.91 1.94
CA ARG A 59 -14.88 -23.40 2.81
C ARG A 59 -14.32 -22.59 3.98
N ALA A 60 -13.28 -23.08 4.65
CA ALA A 60 -12.66 -22.35 5.76
C ALA A 60 -12.06 -21.00 5.30
N GLN A 61 -11.41 -20.96 4.13
CA GLN A 61 -10.87 -19.71 3.58
C GLN A 61 -11.97 -18.72 3.19
N SER A 62 -13.02 -19.19 2.51
CA SER A 62 -14.19 -18.37 2.16
C SER A 62 -14.92 -17.87 3.41
N GLY A 63 -15.13 -18.74 4.41
CA GLY A 63 -15.78 -18.40 5.67
C GLY A 63 -14.99 -17.41 6.51
N ALA A 64 -13.66 -17.53 6.57
CA ALA A 64 -12.81 -16.56 7.26
C ALA A 64 -12.84 -15.18 6.58
N LYS A 65 -12.84 -15.14 5.25
CA LYS A 65 -13.00 -13.89 4.49
C LYS A 65 -14.39 -13.28 4.76
N GLN A 66 -15.43 -14.10 4.65
CA GLN A 66 -16.80 -13.69 4.86
C GLN A 66 -17.03 -13.20 6.28
N GLY A 67 -16.45 -13.84 7.30
CA GLY A 67 -16.54 -13.36 8.69
C GLY A 67 -15.94 -11.96 8.91
N LEU A 68 -14.88 -11.58 8.16
CA LEU A 68 -14.35 -10.21 8.19
C LEU A 68 -15.29 -9.22 7.49
N GLU A 69 -15.92 -9.63 6.39
CA GLU A 69 -16.91 -8.83 5.65
C GLU A 69 -18.21 -8.67 6.46
N ASP A 70 -18.69 -9.74 7.09
CA ASP A 70 -19.86 -9.76 7.95
C ASP A 70 -19.64 -8.92 9.21
N ARG A 71 -18.44 -8.90 9.77
CA ARG A 71 -18.12 -7.98 10.89
C ARG A 71 -18.27 -6.52 10.49
N VAL A 72 -17.83 -6.17 9.29
CA VAL A 72 -18.00 -4.81 8.74
C VAL A 72 -19.48 -4.54 8.47
N ARG A 73 -20.17 -5.45 7.78
CA ARG A 73 -21.54 -5.25 7.31
C ARG A 73 -22.59 -5.33 8.41
N LEU A 74 -22.50 -6.32 9.30
CA LEU A 74 -23.49 -6.60 10.33
C LEU A 74 -23.22 -5.85 11.62
N LYS A 75 -21.94 -5.71 12.01
CA LYS A 75 -21.58 -5.04 13.27
C LYS A 75 -21.15 -3.60 13.08
N GLY A 76 -20.89 -3.16 11.84
CA GLY A 76 -20.37 -1.82 11.58
C GLY A 76 -18.98 -1.60 12.18
N LEU A 77 -18.20 -2.68 12.44
CA LEU A 77 -16.90 -2.58 13.10
C LEU A 77 -15.76 -2.94 12.16
N PRO A 78 -14.59 -2.31 12.32
CA PRO A 78 -13.44 -2.66 11.51
C PRO A 78 -12.96 -4.10 11.79
N PRO A 79 -12.36 -4.78 10.78
CA PRO A 79 -11.80 -6.12 10.95
C PRO A 79 -10.69 -6.20 12.01
N THR A 80 -9.98 -5.11 12.24
CA THR A 80 -8.95 -4.99 13.28
C THR A 80 -9.20 -3.73 14.11
N MET A 81 -9.30 -3.88 15.43
CA MET A 81 -9.52 -2.79 16.39
C MET A 81 -8.20 -2.10 16.79
N LYS A 82 -7.33 -1.80 15.81
CA LYS A 82 -6.07 -1.10 16.09
C LYS A 82 -6.34 0.40 16.13
N ALA A 83 -6.09 1.03 17.27
CA ALA A 83 -6.27 2.47 17.43
C ALA A 83 -5.22 3.27 16.61
N PRO A 84 -5.61 4.34 15.91
CA PRO A 84 -4.71 5.35 15.37
C PRO A 84 -3.90 6.05 16.47
N TYR A 85 -2.82 6.74 16.10
CA TYR A 85 -2.08 7.58 17.04
C TYR A 85 -2.94 8.76 17.48
N GLY A 86 -2.91 9.13 18.76
CA GLY A 86 -3.79 10.15 19.32
C GLY A 86 -5.21 9.67 19.69
N TYR A 87 -5.53 8.39 19.44
CA TYR A 87 -6.84 7.82 19.77
C TYR A 87 -6.73 6.50 20.53
N GLN A 88 -7.83 6.12 21.16
CA GLN A 88 -8.06 4.81 21.77
C GLN A 88 -9.50 4.34 21.50
N TRP A 89 -9.73 3.03 21.58
CA TRP A 89 -11.09 2.50 21.46
C TRP A 89 -11.78 2.50 22.82
N LYS A 90 -12.97 3.09 22.89
CA LYS A 90 -13.88 3.03 24.03
C LYS A 90 -15.29 2.76 23.50
N ASP A 91 -15.94 1.71 23.99
CA ASP A 91 -17.30 1.31 23.56
C ASP A 91 -17.49 1.22 22.04
N SER A 92 -16.46 0.72 21.34
CA SER A 92 -16.43 0.63 19.87
C SER A 92 -16.43 1.97 19.13
N MET A 93 -16.08 3.05 19.81
CA MET A 93 -15.83 4.39 19.27
C MET A 93 -14.34 4.75 19.44
N LEU A 94 -13.77 5.47 18.47
CA LEU A 94 -12.45 6.08 18.62
C LEU A 94 -12.57 7.42 19.34
N VAL A 95 -11.97 7.47 20.53
CA VAL A 95 -11.96 8.64 21.40
C VAL A 95 -10.53 9.18 21.54
N PRO A 96 -10.33 10.50 21.68
CA PRO A 96 -9.02 11.10 21.95
C PRO A 96 -8.29 10.44 23.13
N ASN A 97 -6.96 10.41 23.05
CA ASN A 97 -6.10 10.02 24.17
C ASN A 97 -5.04 11.08 24.45
N GLN A 98 -4.12 10.82 25.39
CA GLN A 98 -3.05 11.76 25.77
C GLN A 98 -2.15 12.25 24.62
N ASN A 99 -2.13 11.57 23.46
CA ASN A 99 -1.35 11.95 22.29
C ASN A 99 -2.20 12.67 21.23
N TYR A 100 -3.45 13.02 21.51
CA TYR A 100 -4.37 13.65 20.56
C TYR A 100 -3.80 14.98 20.06
N ASP A 101 -3.38 15.86 20.96
CA ASP A 101 -2.80 17.17 20.60
C ASP A 101 -1.55 17.02 19.72
N ASN A 102 -0.73 16.00 19.97
CA ASN A 102 0.43 15.69 19.15
C ASN A 102 0.03 15.28 17.72
N ALA A 103 -1.09 14.56 17.57
CA ALA A 103 -1.64 14.21 16.26
C ALA A 103 -2.24 15.45 15.58
N CYS A 104 -2.90 16.34 16.32
CA CYS A 104 -3.43 17.62 15.83
C CYS A 104 -2.30 18.49 15.26
N LEU A 105 -1.22 18.68 16.03
CA LEU A 105 -0.04 19.43 15.61
C LEU A 105 0.60 18.84 14.35
N LEU A 106 0.69 17.51 14.26
CA LEU A 106 1.20 16.82 13.08
C LEU A 106 0.35 17.14 11.83
N TRP A 107 -0.98 17.08 11.97
CA TRP A 107 -1.91 17.41 10.88
C TRP A 107 -1.90 18.88 10.52
N GLU A 108 -1.81 19.78 11.49
CA GLU A 108 -1.66 21.21 11.26
C GLU A 108 -0.42 21.50 10.39
N MET A 109 0.73 20.91 10.74
CA MET A 109 1.94 21.04 9.94
C MET A 109 1.79 20.44 8.53
N ALA A 110 1.06 19.34 8.39
CA ALA A 110 0.79 18.73 7.09
C ALA A 110 -0.10 19.62 6.21
N LEU A 111 -1.12 20.27 6.79
CA LEU A 111 -2.00 21.21 6.10
C LEU A 111 -1.27 22.51 5.70
N LYS A 112 -0.24 22.91 6.45
CA LYS A 112 0.71 23.97 6.06
C LYS A 112 1.72 23.54 5.00
N TRP A 113 1.58 22.34 4.44
CA TRP A 113 2.42 21.79 3.36
C TRP A 113 3.89 21.57 3.73
N PHE A 114 4.21 21.44 5.02
CA PHE A 114 5.57 21.12 5.44
C PHE A 114 6.02 19.76 4.89
N LYS A 115 7.33 19.66 4.61
CA LYS A 115 7.94 18.39 4.18
C LYS A 115 7.85 17.38 5.31
N ILE A 116 7.59 16.10 5.01
CA ILE A 116 7.49 15.02 6.01
C ILE A 116 8.72 14.97 6.94
N ARG A 117 9.93 15.18 6.40
CA ARG A 117 11.17 15.23 7.20
C ARG A 117 11.21 16.44 8.14
N HIS A 118 10.63 17.57 7.73
CA HIS A 118 10.52 18.77 8.56
C HIS A 118 9.59 18.50 9.74
N ILE A 119 8.40 17.91 9.48
CA ILE A 119 7.45 17.52 10.53
C ILE A 119 8.14 16.62 11.58
N GLY A 120 8.84 15.57 11.14
CA GLY A 120 9.55 14.68 12.06
C GLY A 120 10.68 15.36 12.85
N LYS A 121 11.38 16.32 12.25
CA LYS A 121 12.42 17.11 12.92
C LYS A 121 11.81 18.02 13.99
N GLU A 122 10.65 18.60 13.70
CA GLU A 122 9.97 19.51 14.61
C GLU A 122 9.39 18.77 15.81
N LEU A 123 8.73 17.63 15.58
CA LEU A 123 8.26 16.76 16.66
C LEU A 123 9.42 16.28 17.56
N TYR A 124 10.59 15.98 16.97
CA TYR A 124 11.78 15.64 17.73
C TYR A 124 12.30 16.80 18.59
N ARG A 125 12.34 18.03 18.04
CA ARG A 125 12.76 19.23 18.79
C ARG A 125 11.85 19.53 19.97
N MET A 126 10.55 19.29 19.82
CA MET A 126 9.55 19.45 20.87
C MET A 126 9.54 18.32 21.90
N GLY A 127 10.40 17.30 21.75
CA GLY A 127 10.47 16.17 22.68
C GLY A 127 9.30 15.19 22.56
N ILE A 128 8.50 15.28 21.49
CA ILE A 128 7.31 14.44 21.31
C ILE A 128 7.74 13.05 20.84
N ALA A 129 7.40 12.01 21.61
CA ALA A 129 7.72 10.63 21.27
C ALA A 129 6.84 10.12 20.10
N SER A 130 7.43 9.28 19.25
CA SER A 130 6.72 8.59 18.18
C SER A 130 5.69 7.58 18.72
N PRO A 131 4.78 7.04 17.88
CA PRO A 131 3.76 6.09 18.34
C PRO A 131 4.29 4.80 18.99
N LYS A 132 5.59 4.50 18.80
CA LYS A 132 6.28 3.36 19.42
C LYS A 132 7.18 3.76 20.60
N GLY A 133 7.02 4.98 21.12
CA GLY A 133 7.83 5.51 22.23
C GLY A 133 9.25 5.92 21.84
N LYS A 134 9.61 5.94 20.55
CA LYS A 134 10.96 6.37 20.13
C LYS A 134 11.04 7.89 20.08
N SER A 135 12.19 8.45 20.45
CA SER A 135 12.48 9.89 20.35
C SER A 135 12.45 10.39 18.91
N THR A 136 12.93 9.59 17.94
CA THR A 136 12.97 10.01 16.53
C THR A 136 11.74 9.59 15.74
N TRP A 137 11.24 10.51 14.93
CA TRP A 137 10.12 10.27 14.02
C TRP A 137 10.60 9.83 12.65
N GLN A 138 10.37 8.55 12.34
CA GLN A 138 10.66 8.02 11.01
C GLN A 138 9.63 8.53 9.98
N PRO A 139 10.06 8.89 8.75
CA PRO A 139 9.13 9.36 7.72
C PRO A 139 8.00 8.37 7.42
N SER A 140 8.26 7.06 7.52
CA SER A 140 7.26 6.02 7.33
C SER A 140 6.14 6.05 8.37
N SER A 141 6.46 6.41 9.62
CA SER A 141 5.47 6.56 10.69
C SER A 141 4.54 7.75 10.42
N ILE A 142 5.11 8.89 10.03
CA ILE A 142 4.33 10.09 9.66
C ILE A 142 3.45 9.79 8.45
N ILE A 143 3.99 9.14 7.41
CA ILE A 143 3.21 8.73 6.23
C ILE A 143 2.06 7.78 6.61
N THR A 144 2.28 6.88 7.57
CA THR A 144 1.23 5.97 8.05
C THR A 144 0.10 6.74 8.73
N ILE A 145 0.42 7.78 9.50
CA ILE A 145 -0.56 8.67 10.13
C ILE A 145 -1.33 9.46 9.06
N LEU A 146 -0.62 10.12 8.14
CA LEU A 146 -1.23 10.95 7.09
C LEU A 146 -2.09 10.14 6.09
N ASN A 147 -1.82 8.85 5.93
CA ASN A 147 -2.62 7.94 5.09
C ASN A 147 -3.78 7.26 5.82
N ASN A 148 -4.00 7.58 7.10
CA ASN A 148 -5.10 7.00 7.85
C ASN A 148 -6.34 7.91 7.77
N PRO A 149 -7.44 7.48 7.12
CA PRO A 149 -8.64 8.31 6.99
C PRO A 149 -9.41 8.49 8.32
N ALA A 150 -9.04 7.76 9.39
CA ALA A 150 -9.71 7.88 10.68
C ALA A 150 -9.61 9.30 11.27
N TYR A 151 -8.52 10.03 10.96
CA TYR A 151 -8.37 11.43 11.37
C TYR A 151 -9.38 12.37 10.70
N ALA A 152 -10.02 11.92 9.62
CA ALA A 152 -11.11 12.60 8.92
C ALA A 152 -12.48 11.95 9.19
N GLY A 153 -12.62 11.21 10.29
CA GLY A 153 -13.88 10.61 10.71
C GLY A 153 -14.28 9.31 10.01
N ARG A 154 -13.44 8.78 9.11
CA ARG A 154 -13.77 7.59 8.31
C ARG A 154 -12.77 6.46 8.50
N ILE A 155 -13.24 5.26 8.84
CA ILE A 155 -12.37 4.08 8.97
C ILE A 155 -12.41 3.25 7.70
N ALA A 156 -11.29 3.21 6.97
CA ALA A 156 -11.19 2.42 5.74
C ALA A 156 -10.94 0.93 6.03
N VAL A 157 -11.88 0.10 5.61
CA VAL A 157 -11.88 -1.36 5.80
C VAL A 157 -11.76 -2.12 4.49
N LEU A 158 -11.44 -3.41 4.59
CA LEU A 158 -11.29 -4.34 3.44
C LEU A 158 -10.32 -3.86 2.34
N ARG A 159 -9.32 -3.05 2.74
CA ARG A 159 -8.31 -2.40 1.88
C ARG A 159 -7.33 -3.35 1.20
N TYR A 160 -7.27 -4.61 1.63
CA TYR A 160 -6.31 -5.58 1.14
C TYR A 160 -7.02 -6.81 0.58
N GLU A 161 -6.43 -7.38 -0.46
CA GLU A 161 -6.79 -8.68 -1.01
C GLU A 161 -5.59 -9.62 -0.92
N ARG A 162 -5.85 -10.91 -0.69
CA ARG A 162 -4.80 -11.91 -0.79
C ARG A 162 -4.55 -12.24 -2.25
N VAL A 163 -3.29 -12.20 -2.66
CA VAL A 163 -2.81 -12.48 -4.01
C VAL A 163 -1.65 -13.47 -3.96
N GLU A 164 -1.39 -14.12 -5.08
CA GLU A 164 -0.21 -14.96 -5.20
C GLU A 164 1.05 -14.10 -5.27
N PRO A 165 2.12 -14.46 -4.56
CA PRO A 165 3.39 -13.76 -4.63
C PRO A 165 3.99 -13.86 -6.04
N LYS A 166 4.54 -12.75 -6.55
CA LYS A 166 5.30 -12.74 -7.81
C LYS A 166 6.60 -13.54 -7.73
N GLN A 167 7.22 -13.58 -6.56
CA GLN A 167 8.42 -14.36 -6.27
C GLN A 167 8.27 -15.02 -4.90
N ARG A 168 8.57 -16.31 -4.84
CA ARG A 168 8.53 -17.10 -3.61
C ARG A 168 9.96 -17.32 -3.12
N ARG A 169 10.23 -16.95 -1.86
CA ARG A 169 11.51 -17.24 -1.20
C ARG A 169 11.58 -18.66 -0.62
N LYS A 170 10.42 -19.30 -0.44
CA LYS A 170 10.25 -20.65 0.11
C LYS A 170 9.20 -21.40 -0.71
N ASP A 171 9.31 -22.72 -0.74
CA ASP A 171 8.35 -23.60 -1.41
C ASP A 171 7.01 -23.60 -0.64
N THR A 172 6.17 -22.63 -0.99
CA THR A 172 4.90 -22.34 -0.34
C THR A 172 3.85 -22.16 -1.42
N TYR A 173 2.61 -22.57 -1.17
CA TYR A 173 1.55 -22.57 -2.18
C TYR A 173 0.44 -21.57 -1.84
N GLY A 174 -0.31 -21.16 -2.88
CA GLY A 174 -1.48 -20.29 -2.74
C GLY A 174 -1.21 -18.81 -2.47
N LYS A 175 -2.28 -18.09 -2.09
CA LYS A 175 -2.31 -16.63 -1.88
C LYS A 175 -1.71 -16.24 -0.53
N THR A 176 -0.40 -16.19 -0.45
CA THR A 176 0.36 -15.90 0.78
C THR A 176 0.69 -14.42 0.97
N THR A 177 0.50 -13.59 -0.06
CA THR A 177 0.81 -12.16 -0.02
C THR A 177 -0.45 -11.33 0.00
N ALA A 178 -0.42 -10.16 0.64
CA ALA A 178 -1.50 -9.18 0.59
C ALA A 178 -1.13 -8.04 -0.36
N ARG A 179 -2.07 -7.66 -1.22
CA ARG A 179 -1.98 -6.46 -2.07
C ARG A 179 -3.04 -5.46 -1.63
N MET A 180 -2.68 -4.19 -1.65
CA MET A 180 -3.62 -3.10 -1.42
C MET A 180 -4.55 -2.94 -2.63
N LYS A 181 -5.85 -2.91 -2.38
CA LYS A 181 -6.87 -2.64 -3.39
C LYS A 181 -6.84 -1.17 -3.82
N PRO A 182 -7.29 -0.85 -5.05
CA PRO A 182 -7.55 0.53 -5.46
C PRO A 182 -8.42 1.27 -4.43
N LYS A 183 -8.16 2.57 -4.21
CA LYS A 183 -8.90 3.39 -3.23
C LYS A 183 -10.41 3.41 -3.45
N LYS A 184 -10.87 3.24 -4.70
CA LYS A 184 -12.30 3.16 -5.07
C LYS A 184 -13.02 1.92 -4.53
N ASP A 185 -12.28 0.85 -4.28
CA ASP A 185 -12.84 -0.42 -3.80
C ASP A 185 -12.75 -0.52 -2.26
N TRP A 186 -12.35 0.58 -1.60
CA TRP A 186 -12.32 0.65 -0.15
C TRP A 186 -13.72 0.94 0.35
N GLN A 187 -14.09 0.26 1.44
CA GLN A 187 -15.28 0.58 2.19
C GLN A 187 -14.89 1.49 3.34
N TYR A 188 -15.74 2.46 3.66
CA TYR A 188 -15.53 3.40 4.74
C TYR A 188 -16.65 3.22 5.76
N LEU A 189 -16.26 2.99 7.02
CA LEU A 189 -17.16 3.06 8.15
C LEU A 189 -17.13 4.49 8.70
N GLU A 190 -18.31 5.07 8.89
CA GLU A 190 -18.50 6.42 9.43
C GLU A 190 -19.05 6.34 10.86
N ASN A 191 -19.07 7.46 11.58
CA ASN A 191 -19.60 7.56 12.95
C ASN A 191 -18.92 6.63 13.98
N LEU A 192 -17.65 6.29 13.75
CA LEU A 192 -16.81 5.53 14.68
C LEU A 192 -15.66 6.36 15.27
N VAL A 193 -15.66 7.66 15.01
CA VAL A 193 -14.67 8.62 15.51
C VAL A 193 -15.42 9.76 16.15
N GLU A 194 -15.21 9.95 17.45
CA GLU A 194 -15.88 10.99 18.23
C GLU A 194 -15.41 12.38 17.80
N GLU A 195 -14.08 12.57 17.74
CA GLU A 195 -13.48 13.86 17.44
C GLU A 195 -12.47 13.78 16.28
N PRO A 196 -12.92 13.93 15.02
CA PRO A 196 -12.03 14.02 13.86
C PRO A 196 -11.12 15.27 13.94
N ILE A 197 -9.84 15.12 13.63
CA ILE A 197 -8.86 16.23 13.62
C ILE A 197 -9.07 17.14 12.41
N ILE A 198 -9.45 16.57 11.28
CA ILE A 198 -9.54 17.27 9.99
C ILE A 198 -10.83 16.90 9.26
N THR A 199 -11.21 17.70 8.27
CA THR A 199 -12.31 17.36 7.37
C THR A 199 -11.88 16.36 6.30
N TRP A 200 -12.87 15.74 5.63
CA TRP A 200 -12.59 14.82 4.53
C TRP A 200 -11.90 15.51 3.35
N GLU A 201 -12.27 16.75 3.06
CA GLU A 201 -11.70 17.56 1.97
C GLU A 201 -10.23 17.88 2.25
N GLN A 202 -9.92 18.26 3.48
CA GLN A 202 -8.56 18.48 3.95
C GLN A 202 -7.71 17.22 3.82
N TYR A 203 -8.26 16.06 4.22
CA TYR A 203 -7.60 14.77 4.06
C TYR A 203 -7.29 14.49 2.59
N MET A 204 -8.27 14.66 1.71
CA MET A 204 -8.11 14.42 0.28
C MET A 204 -7.06 15.35 -0.36
N ALA A 205 -7.01 16.62 0.06
CA ALA A 205 -6.00 17.56 -0.40
C ALA A 205 -4.57 17.14 0.00
N VAL A 206 -4.39 16.65 1.24
CA VAL A 206 -3.11 16.09 1.69
C VAL A 206 -2.74 14.83 0.90
N GLN A 207 -3.71 13.95 0.63
CA GLN A 207 -3.50 12.74 -0.16
C GLN A 207 -3.06 13.05 -1.60
N GLU A 208 -3.72 14.00 -2.27
CA GLU A 208 -3.33 14.48 -3.59
C GLU A 208 -1.90 15.03 -3.56
N ARG A 209 -1.58 15.86 -2.57
CA ARG A 209 -0.22 16.42 -2.42
C ARG A 209 0.83 15.34 -2.23
N LEU A 210 0.56 14.32 -1.42
CA LEU A 210 1.48 13.19 -1.21
C LEU A 210 1.69 12.40 -2.52
N GLU A 211 0.65 12.22 -3.32
CA GLU A 211 0.74 11.57 -4.62
C GLU A 211 1.55 12.40 -5.63
N LEU A 212 1.32 13.72 -5.70
CA LEU A 212 2.11 14.63 -6.53
C LEU A 212 3.58 14.64 -6.08
N ASN A 213 3.85 14.74 -4.77
CA ASN A 213 5.20 14.70 -4.23
C ASN A 213 5.92 13.39 -4.60
N ARG A 214 5.22 12.26 -4.58
CA ARG A 214 5.76 10.97 -5.04
C ARG A 214 6.03 10.99 -6.55
N LYS A 215 5.09 11.49 -7.36
CA LYS A 215 5.24 11.57 -8.82
C LYS A 215 6.41 12.47 -9.23
N TYR A 216 6.57 13.59 -8.56
CA TYR A 216 7.62 14.58 -8.80
C TYR A 216 8.82 14.44 -7.86
N ALA A 217 9.02 13.30 -7.20
CA ALA A 217 10.20 13.06 -6.38
C ALA A 217 11.46 13.01 -7.25
N SER A 218 12.60 13.51 -6.76
CA SER A 218 13.86 13.53 -7.54
C SER A 218 14.33 12.14 -7.91
N ARG A 219 14.30 11.23 -6.95
CA ARG A 219 14.57 9.78 -7.09
C ARG A 219 13.71 9.05 -8.14
N ASN A 220 12.58 9.62 -8.57
CA ASN A 220 11.71 9.03 -9.59
C ASN A 220 11.89 9.68 -10.96
N ALA A 221 12.80 10.65 -11.08
CA ALA A 221 13.04 11.33 -12.33
C ALA A 221 13.83 10.42 -13.28
N LYS A 222 13.23 10.15 -14.45
CA LYS A 222 13.91 9.44 -15.55
C LYS A 222 15.04 10.26 -16.19
N ARG A 223 15.08 11.57 -15.91
CA ARG A 223 16.06 12.52 -16.43
C ARG A 223 16.45 13.50 -15.32
N ASN A 224 17.75 13.76 -15.20
CA ASN A 224 18.27 14.81 -14.34
C ASN A 224 18.15 16.16 -15.05
N TYR A 225 17.65 17.15 -14.33
CA TYR A 225 17.48 18.53 -14.77
C TYR A 225 18.34 19.39 -13.85
N LEU A 226 19.36 20.07 -14.40
CA LEU A 226 20.40 20.76 -13.62
C LEU A 226 19.83 21.85 -12.71
N LEU A 227 18.85 22.61 -13.19
CA LEU A 227 18.28 23.77 -12.52
C LEU A 227 16.98 23.46 -11.77
N ARG A 228 16.71 22.18 -11.50
CA ARG A 228 15.50 21.75 -10.82
C ARG A 228 15.45 22.31 -9.40
N GLY A 229 14.39 23.04 -9.09
CA GLY A 229 14.20 23.64 -7.76
C GLY A 229 15.04 24.89 -7.53
N LEU A 230 15.85 25.31 -8.50
CA LEU A 230 16.60 26.58 -8.46
C LEU A 230 15.87 27.70 -9.21
N ILE A 231 15.07 27.34 -10.22
CA ILE A 231 14.27 28.31 -10.98
C ILE A 231 12.97 28.57 -10.22
N GLU A 232 12.80 29.78 -9.71
CA GLU A 232 11.54 30.27 -9.11
C GLU A 232 10.74 31.09 -10.12
N CYS A 233 9.42 30.87 -10.14
CA CYS A 233 8.51 31.66 -10.96
C CYS A 233 8.20 33.00 -10.31
N GLN A 234 8.55 34.11 -10.96
CA GLN A 234 8.25 35.46 -10.48
C GLN A 234 6.74 35.81 -10.39
N LEU A 235 5.88 35.03 -11.06
CA LEU A 235 4.42 35.28 -11.08
C LEU A 235 3.66 34.56 -9.96
N CYS A 236 4.14 33.41 -9.49
CA CYS A 236 3.43 32.60 -8.50
C CYS A 236 4.32 32.09 -7.37
N HIS A 237 5.60 32.48 -7.34
CA HIS A 237 6.61 32.11 -6.35
C HIS A 237 6.78 30.59 -6.16
N ARG A 238 6.35 29.80 -7.16
CA ARG A 238 6.57 28.36 -7.17
C ARG A 238 7.73 28.01 -8.09
N HIS A 239 8.40 26.91 -7.77
CA HIS A 239 9.51 26.44 -8.59
C HIS A 239 9.04 25.85 -9.92
N TYR A 240 9.92 26.00 -10.91
CA TYR A 240 9.86 25.25 -12.16
C TYR A 240 10.37 23.82 -11.95
N TYR A 241 9.86 22.89 -12.76
CA TYR A 241 10.32 21.52 -12.81
C TYR A 241 10.51 21.07 -14.26
N GLY A 242 11.42 20.11 -14.46
CA GLY A 242 11.73 19.60 -15.79
C GLY A 242 10.69 18.62 -16.32
N VAL A 243 10.30 18.80 -17.58
CA VAL A 243 9.40 17.93 -18.34
C VAL A 243 10.01 17.62 -19.71
N LYS A 244 9.78 16.41 -20.21
CA LYS A 244 10.06 16.00 -21.60
C LYS A 244 8.82 15.28 -22.11
N ARG A 245 8.15 15.84 -23.14
CA ARG A 245 7.04 15.15 -23.82
C ARG A 245 7.61 14.22 -24.90
N THR A 246 6.81 13.26 -25.34
CA THR A 246 7.08 12.49 -26.56
C THR A 246 7.25 13.49 -27.71
N ASP A 247 8.34 13.36 -28.48
CA ASP A 247 8.70 14.19 -29.64
C ASP A 247 8.96 15.69 -29.38
N GLN A 248 9.14 16.12 -28.13
CA GLN A 248 9.51 17.51 -27.81
C GLN A 248 10.85 17.61 -27.06
N LYS A 249 11.53 18.73 -27.28
CA LYS A 249 12.74 19.08 -26.52
C LYS A 249 12.40 19.24 -25.02
N PRO A 250 13.29 18.82 -24.11
CA PRO A 250 13.07 18.97 -22.68
C PRO A 250 12.96 20.46 -22.30
N ALA A 251 12.05 20.77 -21.40
CA ALA A 251 11.79 22.13 -20.95
C ALA A 251 11.54 22.18 -19.43
N TYR A 252 11.83 23.30 -18.82
CA TYR A 252 11.39 23.65 -17.47
C TYR A 252 10.01 24.30 -17.56
N VAL A 253 9.05 23.82 -16.77
CA VAL A 253 7.70 24.37 -16.71
C VAL A 253 7.33 24.75 -15.28
N CYS A 254 6.59 25.85 -15.13
CA CYS A 254 6.10 26.29 -13.84
C CYS A 254 5.09 25.27 -13.28
N SER A 255 5.26 24.89 -12.01
CA SER A 255 4.37 23.95 -11.32
C SER A 255 2.90 24.38 -11.33
N ASN A 256 2.59 25.66 -11.13
CA ASN A 256 1.21 26.14 -11.15
C ASN A 256 0.65 26.31 -12.57
N ALA A 257 1.48 26.64 -13.55
CA ALA A 257 1.06 26.76 -14.94
C ALA A 257 0.69 25.39 -15.55
N TRP A 258 1.45 24.35 -15.17
CA TRP A 258 1.37 23.04 -15.80
C TRP A 258 0.55 22.00 -15.02
N ALA A 259 0.47 22.09 -13.69
CA ALA A 259 -0.21 21.09 -12.87
C ALA A 259 -1.72 21.34 -12.68
N GLN A 260 -2.20 22.59 -12.85
CA GLN A 260 -3.62 22.89 -12.65
C GLN A 260 -4.48 22.51 -13.86
N VAL A 261 -5.51 21.71 -13.62
CA VAL A 261 -6.58 21.38 -14.59
C VAL A 261 -7.78 22.34 -14.42
N TYR A 262 -7.99 22.88 -13.22
CA TYR A 262 -9.08 23.79 -12.87
C TYR A 262 -8.55 25.03 -12.11
N GLY A 263 -9.18 26.20 -12.30
CA GLY A 263 -8.80 27.48 -11.70
C GLY A 263 -7.92 28.39 -12.58
N LYS A 264 -7.58 29.60 -12.08
CA LYS A 264 -6.69 30.55 -12.79
C LYS A 264 -5.26 29.99 -12.83
N LYS A 265 -4.83 29.54 -14.02
CA LYS A 265 -3.45 29.07 -14.25
C LYS A 265 -2.46 30.22 -14.19
N CYS A 266 -1.25 29.92 -13.72
CA CYS A 266 -0.13 30.85 -13.85
C CYS A 266 0.24 31.03 -15.32
N GLN A 267 0.40 32.26 -15.80
CA GLN A 267 0.76 32.57 -17.20
C GLN A 267 2.26 32.44 -17.50
N ALA A 268 3.00 31.70 -16.66
CA ALA A 268 4.44 31.58 -16.78
C ALA A 268 4.81 30.68 -17.96
N LYS A 269 5.67 31.17 -18.86
CA LYS A 269 6.10 30.43 -20.06
C LYS A 269 7.03 29.27 -19.72
N SER A 270 7.01 28.24 -20.53
CA SER A 270 7.99 27.15 -20.49
C SER A 270 9.34 27.63 -20.98
N ILE A 271 10.41 27.21 -20.31
CA ILE A 271 11.79 27.58 -20.63
C ILE A 271 12.50 26.37 -21.22
N SER A 272 13.16 26.52 -22.37
CA SER A 272 13.94 25.43 -22.98
C SER A 272 15.08 25.00 -22.06
N CYS A 273 15.20 23.70 -21.80
CA CYS A 273 16.22 23.14 -20.90
C CYS A 273 17.63 23.45 -21.40
N HIS A 274 17.87 23.37 -22.71
CA HIS A 274 19.18 23.63 -23.30
C HIS A 274 19.62 25.08 -23.09
N VAL A 275 18.73 26.02 -23.41
CA VAL A 275 19.03 27.45 -23.39
C VAL A 275 19.39 27.91 -21.98
N ILE A 276 18.55 27.59 -21.00
CA ILE A 276 18.76 28.08 -19.63
C ILE A 276 19.94 27.40 -18.94
N GLU A 277 20.18 26.11 -19.21
CA GLU A 277 21.31 25.41 -18.60
C GLU A 277 22.64 25.88 -19.20
N GLU A 278 22.69 26.19 -20.49
CA GLU A 278 23.87 26.75 -21.14
C GLU A 278 24.15 28.18 -20.64
N GLU A 279 23.13 29.02 -20.52
CA GLU A 279 23.26 30.37 -19.99
C GLU A 279 23.71 30.39 -18.51
N VAL A 280 23.19 29.49 -17.68
CA VAL A 280 23.64 29.38 -16.29
C VAL A 280 25.07 28.86 -16.22
N LYS A 281 25.45 27.91 -17.09
CA LYS A 281 26.84 27.40 -17.15
C LYS A 281 27.84 28.46 -17.60
N SER A 282 27.46 29.34 -18.54
CA SER A 282 28.34 30.40 -19.02
C SER A 282 28.55 31.51 -17.99
N LYS A 283 27.58 31.78 -17.11
CA LYS A 283 27.68 32.78 -16.04
C LYS A 283 28.38 32.31 -14.76
N ILE A 284 28.60 31.00 -14.62
CA ILE A 284 29.27 30.39 -13.43
C ILE A 284 30.77 30.14 -13.71
N ARG A 285 31.22 30.25 -14.97
CA ARG A 285 32.64 30.30 -15.34
C ARG A 285 33.16 31.72 -15.28
#